data_AF-A0A120JTC1-F1
#
_entry.id   AF-A0A120JTC1-F1
#
_cell.length_a   1.000
_cell.length_b   1.000
_cell.length_c   1.000
_cell.angle_alpha   90.00
_cell.angle_beta   90.00
_cell.angle_gamma   90.00
#
_symmetry.space_group_name_H-M   'P 1'
#
loop_
_entity.id
_entity.type
_entity.pdbx_description
1 polymer ?
#
loop_
_entity_poly.entity_id
_entity_poly.type
_entity_poly.pdbx_seq_one_letter_code
_entity_poly.pdbx_strand_id
1 'polypeptide(L)'
;MNINKLREERKKKGYSQEEFANLIGVSRQAVSKWESGQSLPEVDKLILISNKLDVSIDYLMDNEYMEEQNVKVKFDYEDFLNQEKKFNTYEYKSKTELFGMPLIHINFSKGRIMFRRSIILRDLQTAKGIIAIGDRAIGIMTVGLFSIGFISLGLFSLGLVTLGVFSLGLLSYGMIAIGYSSIGIIAIGWHALGVVALAKDVAVGVVAVADNAIGVASSGASLDVMLGKNNEIQSLCTMNDEAIKGVQGLLVDKNLPFMIKVVLKSMLKC
;
A
#
# COMPACT_ATOMS: atom_id res chain seq x y z
N MET A 1 -33.61 28.10 15.71
CA MET A 1 -34.52 26.94 15.77
C MET A 1 -35.92 27.46 15.57
N ASN A 2 -36.58 27.01 14.51
CA ASN A 2 -37.94 27.42 14.20
C ASN A 2 -38.92 26.76 15.17
N ILE A 3 -39.44 27.57 16.08
CA ILE A 3 -40.27 27.15 17.23
C ILE A 3 -41.55 26.43 16.75
N ASN A 4 -42.12 26.91 15.63
CA ASN A 4 -43.33 26.36 15.06
C ASN A 4 -43.08 24.99 14.43
N LYS A 5 -41.99 24.83 13.67
CA LYS A 5 -41.64 23.56 13.01
C LYS A 5 -41.43 22.42 14.01
N LEU A 6 -40.72 22.64 15.12
CA LEU A 6 -40.53 21.61 16.15
C LEU A 6 -41.85 21.10 16.72
N ARG A 7 -42.74 22.04 17.08
CA ARG A 7 -44.02 21.73 17.71
C ARG A 7 -44.95 21.00 16.74
N GLU A 8 -44.95 21.40 15.47
CA GLU A 8 -45.73 20.76 14.42
C GLU A 8 -45.27 19.33 14.17
N GLU A 9 -43.97 19.11 13.99
CA GLU A 9 -43.44 17.76 13.74
C GLU A 9 -43.67 16.82 14.93
N ARG A 10 -43.54 17.32 16.16
CA ARG A 10 -43.89 16.52 17.35
C ARG A 10 -45.37 16.12 17.34
N LYS A 11 -46.27 17.06 17.04
CA LYS A 11 -47.71 16.79 16.98
C LYS A 11 -48.08 15.86 15.83
N LYS A 12 -47.43 15.97 14.66
CA LYS A 12 -47.62 15.06 13.52
C LYS A 12 -47.25 13.62 13.88
N LYS A 13 -46.20 13.43 14.69
CA LYS A 13 -45.82 12.11 15.22
C LYS A 13 -46.68 11.66 16.42
N GLY A 14 -47.66 12.47 16.85
CA GLY A 14 -48.62 12.12 17.90
C GLY A 14 -48.08 12.17 19.33
N TYR A 15 -46.87 12.70 19.55
CA TYR A 15 -46.27 12.71 20.89
C TYR A 15 -46.81 13.87 21.73
N SER A 16 -47.13 13.62 22.99
CA SER A 16 -47.26 14.68 24.00
C SER A 16 -45.88 15.30 24.33
N GLN A 17 -45.86 16.47 24.97
CA GLN A 17 -44.59 17.10 25.39
C GLN A 17 -43.83 16.22 26.39
N GLU A 18 -44.55 15.46 27.22
CA GLU A 18 -43.98 14.59 28.25
C GLU A 18 -43.38 13.32 27.64
N GLU A 19 -44.11 12.66 26.75
CA GLU A 19 -43.60 11.51 26.00
C GLU A 19 -42.38 11.89 25.15
N PHE A 20 -42.43 13.05 24.49
CA PHE A 20 -41.30 13.53 23.71
C PHE A 20 -40.08 13.86 24.59
N ALA A 21 -40.28 14.45 25.77
CA ALA A 21 -39.21 14.67 26.74
C ALA A 21 -38.55 13.36 27.16
N ASN A 22 -39.35 12.33 27.44
CA ASN A 22 -38.86 11.01 27.80
C ASN A 22 -38.06 10.35 26.67
N LEU A 23 -38.51 10.50 25.41
CA LEU A 23 -37.79 9.97 24.24
C LEU A 23 -36.42 10.63 24.00
N ILE A 24 -36.28 11.91 24.36
CA ILE A 24 -35.05 12.69 24.20
C ILE A 24 -34.17 12.66 25.47
N GLY A 25 -34.70 12.13 26.58
CA GLY A 25 -34.02 12.08 27.88
C GLY A 25 -33.83 13.47 28.49
N VAL A 26 -34.89 14.27 28.52
CA VAL A 26 -34.94 15.61 29.14
C VAL A 26 -36.24 15.81 29.92
N SER A 27 -36.33 16.85 30.75
CA SER A 27 -37.57 17.16 31.46
C SER A 27 -38.63 17.74 30.52
N ARG A 28 -39.92 17.50 30.80
CA ARG A 28 -41.04 18.12 30.07
C ARG A 28 -40.91 19.65 30.00
N GLN A 29 -40.38 20.27 31.06
CA GLN A 29 -40.16 21.72 31.13
C GLN A 29 -39.13 22.20 30.10
N ALA A 30 -38.09 21.40 29.80
CA ALA A 30 -37.10 21.72 28.78
C ALA A 30 -37.74 21.77 27.38
N VAL A 31 -38.56 20.77 27.04
CA VAL A 31 -39.32 20.75 25.77
C VAL A 31 -40.26 21.95 25.67
N SER A 32 -40.96 22.30 26.76
CA SER A 32 -41.83 23.48 26.79
C SER A 32 -41.05 24.79 26.53
N LYS A 33 -39.85 24.92 27.09
CA LYS A 33 -38.98 26.09 26.85
C LYS A 33 -38.47 26.16 25.41
N TRP A 34 -38.16 25.01 24.79
CA TRP A 34 -37.78 24.94 23.37
C TRP A 34 -38.95 25.33 22.45
N GLU A 35 -40.15 24.79 22.72
CA GLU A 35 -41.38 25.10 21.96
C GLU A 35 -41.96 26.50 22.22
N SER A 36 -41.41 27.25 23.18
CA SER A 36 -41.76 28.65 23.43
C SER A 36 -40.63 29.61 23.07
N GLY A 37 -39.50 29.09 22.55
CA GLY A 37 -38.33 29.90 22.18
C GLY A 37 -37.54 30.47 23.35
N GLN A 38 -37.86 30.08 24.59
CA GLN A 38 -37.20 30.57 25.79
C GLN A 38 -35.79 29.99 25.98
N SER A 39 -35.50 28.83 25.37
CA SER A 39 -34.16 28.25 25.35
C SER A 39 -33.95 27.41 24.10
N LEU A 40 -32.69 27.14 23.78
CA LEU A 40 -32.30 26.23 22.71
C LEU A 40 -31.85 24.88 23.29
N PRO A 41 -32.14 23.76 22.61
CA PRO A 41 -31.54 22.47 22.92
C PRO A 41 -30.03 22.49 22.63
N GLU A 42 -29.27 21.73 23.41
CA GLU A 42 -27.86 21.46 23.14
C GLU A 42 -27.68 20.66 21.84
N VAL A 43 -26.48 20.71 21.25
CA VAL A 43 -26.16 20.06 19.96
C VAL A 43 -26.48 18.56 19.99
N ASP A 44 -26.14 17.86 21.07
CA ASP A 44 -26.39 16.42 21.20
C ASP A 44 -27.91 16.11 21.26
N LYS A 45 -28.69 17.01 21.86
CA LYS A 45 -30.16 16.90 21.91
C LYS A 45 -30.80 17.23 20.57
N LEU A 46 -30.23 18.16 19.80
CA LEU A 46 -30.69 18.46 18.43
C LEU A 46 -30.58 17.25 17.50
N ILE A 47 -29.49 16.49 17.60
CA ILE A 47 -29.31 15.26 16.82
C ILE A 47 -30.39 14.24 17.19
N LEU A 48 -30.66 14.06 18.48
CA LEU A 48 -31.71 13.16 18.96
C LEU A 48 -33.10 13.60 18.49
N ILE A 49 -33.40 14.89 18.56
CA ILE A 49 -34.67 15.47 18.09
C ILE A 49 -34.84 15.21 16.59
N SER A 50 -33.82 15.51 15.79
CA SER A 50 -33.79 15.27 14.34
C SER A 50 -34.07 13.80 14.00
N ASN A 51 -33.41 12.87 14.70
CA ASN A 51 -33.61 11.43 14.50
C ASN A 51 -35.01 10.95 14.92
N LYS A 52 -35.57 11.48 16.01
CA LYS A 52 -36.89 11.05 16.51
C LYS A 52 -38.05 11.62 15.69
N LEU A 53 -37.87 12.81 15.13
CA LEU A 53 -38.87 13.45 14.29
C LEU A 53 -38.71 13.08 12.81
N ASP A 54 -37.59 12.44 12.44
CA ASP A 54 -37.24 12.05 11.07
C ASP A 54 -37.16 13.26 10.12
N VAL A 55 -36.52 14.32 10.61
CA VAL A 55 -36.31 15.58 9.88
C VAL A 55 -34.86 16.02 10.02
N SER A 56 -34.31 16.75 9.05
CA SER A 56 -32.95 17.27 9.15
C SER A 56 -32.84 18.35 10.23
N ILE A 57 -31.67 18.45 10.87
CA ILE A 57 -31.38 19.55 11.81
C ILE A 57 -31.54 20.90 11.10
N ASP A 58 -31.11 20.98 9.84
CA ASP A 58 -31.23 22.16 8.99
C ASP A 58 -32.70 22.63 8.87
N TYR A 59 -33.64 21.71 8.61
CA TYR A 59 -35.06 22.00 8.57
C TYR A 59 -35.60 22.58 9.90
N LEU A 60 -35.11 22.08 11.04
CA LEU A 60 -35.46 22.60 12.37
C LEU A 60 -34.81 23.95 12.67
N MET A 61 -33.67 24.26 12.05
CA MET A 61 -32.92 25.50 12.28
C MET A 61 -33.33 26.64 11.37
N ASP A 62 -33.90 26.34 10.21
CA ASP A 62 -34.29 27.27 9.17
C ASP A 62 -35.26 28.36 9.70
N ASN A 63 -34.70 29.54 9.94
CA ASN A 63 -35.40 30.72 10.42
C ASN A 63 -36.09 31.41 9.24
N GLU A 64 -37.37 31.76 9.38
CA GLU A 64 -38.07 32.69 8.47
C GLU A 64 -37.53 34.14 8.51
N TYR A 65 -36.33 34.35 9.07
CA TYR A 65 -35.60 35.61 9.03
C TYR A 65 -34.37 35.47 8.14
N MET A 66 -34.64 35.36 6.85
CA MET A 66 -33.81 35.99 5.82
C MET A 66 -34.74 36.87 5.01
N GLU A 67 -35.08 38.04 5.55
CA GLU A 67 -35.49 39.15 4.68
C GLU A 67 -34.41 39.30 3.60
N GLU A 68 -34.88 39.40 2.37
CA GLU A 68 -34.12 39.43 1.12
C GLU A 68 -33.03 40.52 1.12
N GLN A 69 -31.91 40.28 1.79
CA GLN A 69 -30.66 40.87 1.35
C GLN A 69 -30.16 40.00 0.22
N ASN A 70 -30.37 40.51 -1.00
CA ASN A 70 -29.78 40.05 -2.26
C ASN A 70 -28.23 40.12 -2.22
N VAL A 71 -27.60 39.49 -1.23
CA VAL A 71 -26.19 39.16 -1.27
C VAL A 71 -26.10 37.95 -2.16
N LYS A 72 -25.83 38.18 -3.45
CA LYS A 72 -25.32 37.13 -4.33
C LYS A 72 -23.97 36.66 -3.77
N VAL A 73 -24.01 35.75 -2.81
CA VAL A 73 -22.80 35.02 -2.42
C VAL A 73 -22.49 34.11 -3.59
N LYS A 74 -21.62 34.60 -4.47
CA LYS A 74 -21.03 33.80 -5.54
C LYS A 74 -20.07 32.84 -4.84
N PHE A 75 -20.59 31.73 -4.31
CA PHE A 75 -19.77 30.63 -3.82
C PHE A 75 -19.06 30.05 -5.05
N ASP A 76 -17.82 30.46 -5.23
CA ASP A 76 -16.99 30.07 -6.35
C ASP A 76 -16.51 28.63 -6.13
N TYR A 77 -17.39 27.67 -6.40
CA TYR A 77 -17.07 26.22 -6.37
C TYR A 77 -15.85 25.90 -7.24
N GLU A 78 -15.58 26.70 -8.28
CA GLU A 78 -14.40 26.58 -9.14
C GLU A 78 -13.09 26.81 -8.36
N ASP A 79 -13.04 27.69 -7.34
CA ASP A 79 -11.81 27.94 -6.58
C ASP A 79 -11.50 26.80 -5.59
N PHE A 80 -12.54 26.21 -4.98
CA PHE A 80 -12.40 24.99 -4.16
C PHE A 80 -11.99 23.76 -5.01
N LEU A 81 -12.56 23.60 -6.22
CA LEU A 81 -12.15 22.53 -7.16
C LEU A 81 -10.77 22.79 -7.79
N ASN A 82 -10.34 24.04 -7.91
CA ASN A 82 -9.02 24.40 -8.42
C ASN A 82 -7.92 24.29 -7.35
N GLN A 83 -8.25 24.40 -6.05
CA GLN A 83 -7.28 24.12 -4.98
C GLN A 83 -6.87 22.64 -4.91
N GLU A 84 -7.75 21.68 -5.24
CA GLU A 84 -7.36 20.26 -5.38
C GLU A 84 -6.47 19.99 -6.61
N LYS A 85 -6.42 20.89 -7.58
CA LYS A 85 -5.70 20.71 -8.86
C LYS A 85 -4.29 21.31 -8.91
N LYS A 86 -3.81 22.00 -7.86
CA LYS A 86 -2.40 22.44 -7.78
C LYS A 86 -1.47 21.28 -7.42
N PHE A 87 -1.40 20.27 -8.28
CA PHE A 87 -0.30 19.32 -8.32
C PHE A 87 0.93 20.10 -8.83
N ASN A 88 1.81 20.54 -7.94
CA ASN A 88 3.09 21.10 -8.36
C ASN A 88 3.99 19.95 -8.85
N THR A 89 3.76 19.46 -10.07
CA THR A 89 4.68 18.58 -10.77
C THR A 89 5.96 19.36 -11.09
N TYR A 90 7.11 18.75 -10.83
CA TYR A 90 8.39 19.29 -11.25
C TYR A 90 8.85 18.50 -12.47
N GLU A 91 8.91 19.15 -13.63
CA GLU A 91 9.39 18.56 -14.87
C GLU A 91 10.57 19.37 -15.41
N TYR A 92 11.68 18.68 -15.70
CA TYR A 92 12.84 19.23 -16.37
C TYR A 92 13.28 18.30 -17.50
N LYS A 93 13.47 18.85 -18.70
CA LYS A 93 13.98 18.14 -19.88
C LYS A 93 15.17 18.90 -20.44
N SER A 94 16.27 18.19 -20.70
CA SER A 94 17.43 18.76 -21.37
C SER A 94 17.13 19.07 -22.83
N LYS A 95 17.74 20.14 -23.37
CA LYS A 95 17.65 20.50 -24.81
C LYS A 95 18.39 19.51 -25.72
N THR A 96 19.42 18.87 -25.20
CA THR A 96 20.20 17.87 -25.95
C THR A 96 19.41 16.57 -26.00
N GLU A 97 19.16 16.08 -27.21
CA GLU A 97 18.51 14.80 -27.46
C GLU A 97 19.48 13.84 -28.13
N LEU A 98 19.46 12.58 -27.69
CA LEU A 98 20.20 11.48 -28.29
C LEU A 98 19.22 10.33 -28.53
N PHE A 99 19.25 9.72 -29.72
CA PHE A 99 18.29 8.67 -30.10
C PHE A 99 16.81 9.08 -29.96
N GLY A 100 16.49 10.36 -30.18
CA GLY A 100 15.12 10.89 -30.04
C GLY A 100 14.61 10.95 -28.60
N MET A 101 15.51 10.86 -27.61
CA MET A 101 15.20 11.00 -26.19
C MET A 101 16.07 12.10 -25.56
N PRO A 102 15.57 12.87 -24.58
CA PRO A 102 16.37 13.86 -23.89
C PRO A 102 17.53 13.18 -23.13
N LEU A 103 18.69 13.84 -23.09
CA LEU A 103 19.83 13.39 -22.30
C LEU A 103 19.47 13.26 -20.81
N ILE A 104 18.77 14.25 -20.26
CA ILE A 104 18.31 14.27 -18.87
C ILE A 104 16.83 14.60 -18.85
N HIS A 105 16.05 13.76 -18.17
CA HIS A 105 14.64 14.02 -17.89
C HIS A 105 14.36 13.74 -16.42
N ILE A 106 13.99 14.80 -15.69
CA ILE A 106 13.60 14.73 -14.29
C ILE A 106 12.11 15.01 -14.23
N ASN A 107 11.33 14.09 -13.68
CA ASN A 107 9.90 14.27 -13.50
C ASN A 107 9.48 13.76 -12.11
N PHE A 108 9.12 14.68 -11.22
CA PHE A 108 8.64 14.36 -9.88
C PHE A 108 7.20 14.81 -9.70
N SER A 109 6.36 13.89 -9.24
CA SER A 109 5.00 14.19 -8.87
C SER A 109 4.98 14.64 -7.41
N LYS A 110 4.76 15.93 -7.10
CA LYS A 110 4.38 16.30 -5.72
C LYS A 110 2.93 15.88 -5.46
N GLY A 111 2.74 14.58 -5.25
CA GLY A 111 1.50 14.02 -4.71
C GLY A 111 1.77 13.61 -3.27
N ARG A 112 1.10 14.26 -2.30
CA ARG A 112 1.05 13.72 -0.93
C ARG A 112 0.64 12.26 -1.04
N ILE A 113 1.42 11.39 -0.42
CA ILE A 113 1.04 10.02 -0.07
C ILE A 113 -0.24 10.14 0.75
N MET A 114 -1.41 10.05 0.10
CA MET A 114 -2.69 9.96 0.78
C MET A 114 -3.27 8.60 0.43
N PHE A 115 -3.17 7.71 1.40
CA PHE A 115 -3.93 6.47 1.55
C PHE A 115 -5.45 6.75 1.43
N ARG A 116 -5.94 7.01 0.21
CA ARG A 116 -7.39 7.06 -0.07
C ARG A 116 -7.68 6.22 -1.29
N ARG A 117 -8.00 4.95 -0.98
CA ARG A 117 -8.88 3.94 -1.61
C ARG A 117 -9.32 4.05 -3.09
N SER A 118 -8.59 4.74 -3.96
CA SER A 118 -8.83 4.75 -5.39
C SER A 118 -7.52 4.47 -6.11
N ILE A 119 -7.25 3.17 -6.29
CA ILE A 119 -6.25 2.65 -7.24
C ILE A 119 -6.84 2.86 -8.63
N ILE A 120 -6.92 4.11 -9.08
CA ILE A 120 -7.06 4.42 -10.48
C ILE A 120 -5.73 5.05 -10.85
N LEU A 121 -5.00 4.35 -11.71
CA LEU A 121 -3.76 4.75 -12.37
C LEU A 121 -3.97 6.11 -13.08
N ARG A 122 -4.09 7.21 -12.33
CA ARG A 122 -3.96 8.55 -12.86
C ARG A 122 -2.49 8.70 -13.23
N ASP A 123 -2.24 8.55 -14.53
CA ASP A 123 -1.04 8.95 -15.28
C ASP A 123 0.14 9.39 -14.38
N LEU A 124 0.82 8.42 -13.75
CA LEU A 124 2.11 8.72 -13.16
C LEU A 124 3.01 9.11 -14.32
N GLN A 125 3.37 10.40 -14.39
CA GLN A 125 4.20 10.92 -15.45
C GLN A 125 5.53 10.16 -15.44
N THR A 126 5.92 9.66 -16.61
CA THR A 126 7.12 8.84 -16.76
C THR A 126 8.29 9.71 -17.19
N ALA A 127 9.35 9.74 -16.38
CA ALA A 127 10.62 10.29 -16.81
C ALA A 127 11.22 9.35 -17.86
N LYS A 128 11.46 9.86 -19.06
CA LYS A 128 12.06 9.15 -20.20
C LYS A 128 13.28 9.91 -20.71
N GLY A 129 14.45 9.29 -20.69
CA GLY A 129 15.69 9.91 -21.14
C GLY A 129 16.89 8.95 -21.02
N ILE A 130 18.08 9.41 -21.42
CA ILE A 130 19.31 8.64 -21.13
C ILE A 130 19.50 8.55 -19.62
N ILE A 131 19.43 9.70 -18.95
CA ILE A 131 19.38 9.84 -17.51
C ILE A 131 17.96 10.24 -17.13
N ALA A 132 17.22 9.33 -16.49
CA ALA A 132 15.83 9.55 -16.11
C ALA A 132 15.67 9.47 -14.58
N ILE A 133 15.08 10.51 -13.98
CA ILE A 133 14.89 10.61 -12.53
C ILE A 133 13.43 10.93 -12.24
N GLY A 134 12.74 10.11 -11.44
CA GLY A 134 11.34 10.35 -11.11
C GLY A 134 10.63 9.21 -10.39
N ASP A 135 9.34 9.37 -10.09
CA ASP A 135 8.55 8.31 -9.43
C ASP A 135 8.42 7.07 -10.33
N ARG A 136 8.25 7.30 -11.64
CA ARG A 136 8.40 6.30 -12.70
C ARG A 136 9.48 6.75 -13.68
N ALA A 137 10.54 5.96 -13.85
CA ALA A 137 11.68 6.32 -14.70
C ALA A 137 12.03 5.20 -15.69
N ILE A 138 12.21 5.55 -16.96
CA ILE A 138 12.61 4.65 -18.06
C ILE A 138 13.80 5.28 -18.79
N GLY A 139 14.91 4.56 -18.92
CA GLY A 139 16.11 5.12 -19.52
C GLY A 139 17.32 4.18 -19.55
N ILE A 140 18.51 4.74 -19.78
CA ILE A 140 19.77 3.97 -19.68
C ILE A 140 20.24 3.98 -18.23
N MET A 141 20.30 5.16 -17.61
CA MET A 141 20.55 5.36 -16.19
C MET A 141 19.28 5.90 -15.53
N THR A 142 18.71 5.15 -14.60
CA THR A 142 17.41 5.47 -14.00
C THR A 142 17.49 5.55 -12.48
N VAL A 143 16.80 6.54 -11.91
CA VAL A 143 16.60 6.67 -10.45
C VAL A 143 15.11 6.91 -10.18
N GLY A 144 14.47 6.00 -9.45
CA GLY A 144 13.05 6.17 -9.16
C GLY A 144 12.40 5.14 -8.26
N LEU A 145 11.13 5.34 -7.92
CA LEU A 145 10.36 4.35 -7.16
C LEU A 145 10.11 3.09 -8.00
N PHE A 146 9.61 3.29 -9.23
CA PHE A 146 9.52 2.27 -10.28
C PHE A 146 10.50 2.63 -11.39
N SER A 147 11.55 1.85 -11.56
CA SER A 147 12.67 2.17 -12.45
C SER A 147 12.94 1.04 -13.44
N ILE A 148 13.07 1.37 -14.73
CA ILE A 148 13.39 0.43 -15.81
C ILE A 148 14.55 1.00 -16.62
N GLY A 149 15.72 0.36 -16.57
CA GLY A 149 16.85 0.83 -17.36
C GLY A 149 18.01 -0.14 -17.47
N PHE A 150 19.11 0.29 -18.09
CA PHE A 150 20.32 -0.53 -18.15
C PHE A 150 21.01 -0.56 -16.78
N ILE A 151 21.20 0.61 -16.17
CA ILE A 151 21.61 0.82 -14.78
C ILE A 151 20.40 1.43 -14.05
N SER A 152 19.79 0.68 -13.14
CA SER A 152 18.55 1.10 -12.49
C SER A 152 18.67 1.14 -10.97
N LEU A 153 18.28 2.27 -10.38
CA LEU A 153 18.23 2.49 -8.94
C LEU A 153 16.78 2.75 -8.50
N GLY A 154 16.24 1.90 -7.63
CA GLY A 154 14.87 2.13 -7.17
C GLY A 154 14.30 1.15 -6.16
N LEU A 155 13.07 1.41 -5.70
CA LEU A 155 12.37 0.46 -4.83
C LEU A 155 11.99 -0.80 -5.61
N PHE A 156 11.33 -0.62 -6.75
CA PHE A 156 11.06 -1.65 -7.76
C PHE A 156 11.93 -1.33 -8.98
N SER A 157 12.94 -2.18 -9.24
CA SER A 157 13.93 -1.94 -10.29
C SER A 157 14.01 -3.12 -11.26
N LEU A 158 13.98 -2.81 -12.56
CA LEU A 158 14.19 -3.74 -13.67
C LEU A 158 15.38 -3.26 -14.50
N GLY A 159 16.34 -4.14 -14.82
CA GLY A 159 17.46 -3.72 -15.66
C GLY A 159 18.57 -4.74 -15.87
N LEU A 160 19.69 -4.30 -16.44
CA LEU A 160 20.89 -5.15 -16.57
C LEU A 160 21.70 -5.13 -15.28
N VAL A 161 21.96 -3.94 -14.73
CA VAL A 161 22.54 -3.71 -13.41
C VAL A 161 21.52 -2.99 -12.56
N THR A 162 21.09 -3.57 -11.45
CA THR A 162 20.01 -3.00 -10.63
C THR A 162 20.40 -2.93 -9.17
N LEU A 163 20.16 -1.78 -8.53
CA LEU A 163 20.17 -1.66 -7.07
C LEU A 163 18.76 -1.30 -6.58
N GLY A 164 18.18 -2.12 -5.70
CA GLY A 164 16.85 -1.82 -5.19
C GLY A 164 16.37 -2.66 -4.01
N VAL A 165 15.13 -2.45 -3.57
CA VAL A 165 14.52 -3.33 -2.55
C VAL A 165 14.00 -4.59 -3.22
N PHE A 166 13.18 -4.43 -4.26
CA PHE A 166 12.76 -5.46 -5.20
C PHE A 166 13.53 -5.24 -6.50
N SER A 167 14.46 -6.12 -6.80
CA SER A 167 15.37 -6.00 -7.95
C SER A 167 15.27 -7.22 -8.86
N LEU A 168 15.17 -6.95 -10.16
CA LEU A 168 15.18 -7.94 -11.23
C LEU A 168 16.19 -7.51 -12.30
N GLY A 169 17.25 -8.29 -12.48
CA GLY A 169 18.23 -7.97 -13.51
C GLY A 169 19.30 -9.01 -13.75
N LEU A 170 20.27 -8.74 -14.63
CA LEU A 170 21.38 -9.66 -14.85
C LEU A 170 22.32 -9.66 -13.63
N LEU A 171 22.75 -8.46 -13.21
CA LEU A 171 23.47 -8.19 -11.98
C LEU A 171 22.50 -7.49 -11.01
N SER A 172 21.90 -8.26 -10.11
CA SER A 172 20.81 -7.79 -9.25
C SER A 172 21.28 -7.65 -7.80
N TYR A 173 21.25 -6.43 -7.27
CA TYR A 173 21.57 -6.16 -5.87
C TYR A 173 20.32 -5.60 -5.18
N GLY A 174 19.87 -6.26 -4.12
CA GLY A 174 18.71 -5.76 -3.39
C GLY A 174 18.26 -6.61 -2.21
N MET A 175 17.23 -6.19 -1.48
CA MET A 175 16.72 -7.02 -0.37
C MET A 175 16.11 -8.32 -0.89
N ILE A 176 15.26 -8.21 -1.92
CA ILE A 176 14.71 -9.31 -2.70
C ILE A 176 15.27 -9.15 -4.11
N ALA A 177 16.23 -10.00 -4.46
CA ALA A 177 17.01 -9.90 -5.69
C ALA A 177 16.82 -11.15 -6.54
N ILE A 178 16.44 -10.96 -7.80
CA ILE A 178 16.26 -12.04 -8.76
C ILE A 178 17.10 -11.72 -10.00
N GLY A 179 18.06 -12.58 -10.32
CA GLY A 179 18.94 -12.30 -11.44
C GLY A 179 19.89 -13.42 -11.85
N TYR A 180 20.80 -13.13 -12.78
CA TYR A 180 21.85 -14.11 -13.13
C TYR A 180 22.88 -14.21 -12.01
N SER A 181 23.43 -13.07 -11.59
CA SER A 181 24.20 -12.92 -10.36
C SER A 181 23.41 -12.02 -9.42
N SER A 182 22.89 -12.58 -8.33
CA SER A 182 22.07 -11.86 -7.37
C SER A 182 22.72 -11.76 -5.99
N ILE A 183 22.63 -10.59 -5.38
CA ILE A 183 23.06 -10.34 -4.00
C ILE A 183 21.89 -9.73 -3.23
N GLY A 184 21.51 -10.34 -2.12
CA GLY A 184 20.42 -9.83 -1.30
C GLY A 184 20.16 -10.52 0.02
N ILE A 185 19.09 -10.14 0.70
CA ILE A 185 18.63 -10.91 1.87
C ILE A 185 17.98 -12.19 1.37
N ILE A 186 17.08 -12.06 0.39
CA ILE A 186 16.49 -13.15 -0.38
C ILE A 186 17.03 -13.01 -1.80
N ALA A 187 17.92 -13.91 -2.19
CA ALA A 187 18.59 -13.90 -3.49
C ALA A 187 18.19 -15.15 -4.30
N ILE A 188 17.72 -14.94 -5.52
CA ILE A 188 17.36 -15.99 -6.47
C ILE A 188 18.17 -15.80 -7.75
N GLY A 189 18.84 -16.83 -8.25
CA GLY A 189 19.59 -16.69 -9.50
C GLY A 189 20.37 -17.89 -10.02
N TRP A 190 21.31 -17.64 -10.93
CA TRP A 190 22.28 -18.66 -11.32
C TRP A 190 23.41 -18.76 -10.30
N HIS A 191 23.89 -17.59 -9.86
CA HIS A 191 24.75 -17.37 -8.71
C HIS A 191 24.02 -16.47 -7.70
N ALA A 192 23.90 -16.89 -6.44
CA ALA A 192 23.17 -16.13 -5.43
C ALA A 192 23.98 -15.98 -4.13
N LEU A 193 24.05 -14.75 -3.61
CA LEU A 193 24.66 -14.43 -2.32
C LEU A 193 23.58 -13.80 -1.42
N GLY A 194 23.29 -14.39 -0.27
CA GLY A 194 22.32 -13.80 0.63
C GLY A 194 22.07 -14.51 1.94
N VAL A 195 21.11 -14.04 2.75
CA VAL A 195 20.71 -14.78 3.96
C VAL A 195 19.97 -16.05 3.56
N VAL A 196 19.02 -15.90 2.62
CA VAL A 196 18.33 -16.98 1.91
C VAL A 196 18.77 -16.90 0.45
N ALA A 197 19.59 -17.86 0.02
CA ALA A 197 20.15 -17.94 -1.32
C ALA A 197 19.62 -19.17 -2.07
N LEU A 198 18.89 -18.95 -3.16
CA LEU A 198 18.37 -19.98 -4.05
C LEU A 198 19.06 -19.83 -5.41
N ALA A 199 19.95 -20.74 -5.74
CA ALA A 199 20.67 -20.69 -7.00
C ALA A 199 20.65 -22.03 -7.74
N LYS A 200 20.97 -21.99 -9.04
CA LYS A 200 21.22 -23.23 -9.80
C LYS A 200 22.62 -23.76 -9.53
N ASP A 201 23.64 -22.92 -9.68
CA ASP A 201 25.04 -23.33 -9.63
C ASP A 201 25.67 -23.04 -8.26
N VAL A 202 25.83 -21.77 -7.89
CA VAL A 202 26.47 -21.37 -6.62
C VAL A 202 25.52 -20.58 -5.74
N ALA A 203 25.28 -21.03 -4.51
CA ALA A 203 24.55 -20.29 -3.48
C ALA A 203 25.38 -20.14 -2.21
N VAL A 204 25.52 -18.92 -1.69
CA VAL A 204 26.18 -18.66 -0.39
C VAL A 204 25.21 -17.95 0.54
N GLY A 205 24.99 -18.52 1.73
CA GLY A 205 24.07 -17.92 2.69
C GLY A 205 23.87 -18.67 4.00
N VAL A 206 22.98 -18.17 4.87
CA VAL A 206 22.58 -18.91 6.07
C VAL A 206 21.74 -20.12 5.65
N VAL A 207 20.76 -19.88 4.78
CA VAL A 207 19.99 -20.90 4.07
C VAL A 207 20.44 -20.85 2.61
N ALA A 208 21.08 -21.90 2.11
CA ALA A 208 21.63 -21.95 0.75
C ALA A 208 21.15 -23.20 0.01
N VAL A 209 20.53 -23.03 -1.16
CA VAL A 209 20.08 -24.15 -2.00
C VAL A 209 20.58 -23.96 -3.42
N ALA A 210 21.53 -24.80 -3.84
CA ALA A 210 22.14 -24.83 -5.19
C ALA A 210 22.98 -26.10 -5.39
N ASP A 211 23.47 -26.38 -6.59
CA ASP A 211 24.38 -27.52 -6.82
C ASP A 211 25.65 -27.41 -5.95
N ASN A 212 26.24 -26.22 -5.88
CA ASN A 212 27.34 -25.83 -4.99
C ASN A 212 26.80 -24.85 -3.93
N ALA A 213 26.44 -25.36 -2.74
CA ALA A 213 25.83 -24.57 -1.67
C ALA A 213 26.78 -24.42 -0.47
N ILE A 214 27.01 -23.17 -0.04
CA ILE A 214 27.85 -22.81 1.11
C ILE A 214 26.99 -22.12 2.16
N GLY A 215 26.76 -22.77 3.30
CA GLY A 215 25.89 -22.19 4.34
C GLY A 215 25.64 -23.08 5.55
N VAL A 216 25.11 -22.48 6.62
CA VAL A 216 24.78 -23.16 7.89
C VAL A 216 23.70 -24.22 7.69
N ALA A 217 22.65 -23.87 6.94
CA ALA A 217 21.62 -24.78 6.46
C ALA A 217 21.70 -24.83 4.93
N SER A 218 22.53 -25.73 4.39
CA SER A 218 22.80 -25.83 2.95
C SER A 218 22.30 -27.15 2.34
N SER A 219 21.73 -27.10 1.13
CA SER A 219 21.30 -28.26 0.36
C SER A 219 21.86 -28.17 -1.07
N GLY A 220 22.81 -29.05 -1.38
CA GLY A 220 23.47 -29.11 -2.69
C GLY A 220 24.05 -30.46 -3.06
N ALA A 221 24.52 -30.60 -4.30
CA ALA A 221 25.16 -31.81 -4.83
C ALA A 221 26.62 -31.92 -4.35
N SER A 222 27.30 -30.78 -4.21
CA SER A 222 28.64 -30.65 -3.62
C SER A 222 28.48 -29.94 -2.28
N LEU A 223 28.48 -30.70 -1.17
CA LEU A 223 28.35 -30.14 0.18
C LEU A 223 29.75 -29.87 0.75
N ASP A 224 30.12 -28.60 0.93
CA ASP A 224 31.34 -28.20 1.62
C ASP A 224 30.97 -27.38 2.87
N VAL A 225 30.96 -28.05 4.02
CA VAL A 225 30.56 -27.47 5.30
C VAL A 225 31.81 -26.94 6.01
N MET A 226 31.97 -25.62 6.06
CA MET A 226 32.90 -24.96 6.99
C MET A 226 32.30 -24.90 8.40
N LEU A 227 32.14 -26.04 9.07
CA LEU A 227 31.92 -26.08 10.52
C LEU A 227 33.17 -26.67 11.17
N GLY A 228 33.96 -25.77 11.75
CA GLY A 228 35.07 -26.14 12.61
C GLY A 228 34.60 -26.94 13.83
N LYS A 229 35.29 -28.06 14.06
CA LYS A 229 35.52 -28.76 15.33
C LYS A 229 34.49 -28.52 16.44
N ASN A 230 33.54 -29.44 16.58
CA ASN A 230 33.58 -30.46 17.62
C ASN A 230 32.45 -31.48 17.40
N ASN A 231 32.83 -32.75 17.51
CA ASN A 231 32.03 -33.95 17.37
C ASN A 231 30.61 -33.84 17.92
N GLU A 232 29.64 -33.83 17.01
CA GLU A 232 28.28 -34.43 17.04
C GLU A 232 27.37 -33.58 16.14
N ILE A 233 27.32 -33.94 14.86
CA ILE A 233 26.29 -33.41 13.96
C ILE A 233 25.01 -34.15 14.34
N GLN A 234 24.31 -33.67 15.35
CA GLN A 234 22.92 -34.05 15.56
C GLN A 234 22.11 -33.25 14.53
N SER A 235 22.04 -33.79 13.32
CA SER A 235 21.04 -33.41 12.34
C SER A 235 19.68 -33.51 13.04
N LEU A 236 19.06 -32.37 13.35
CA LEU A 236 17.74 -32.31 13.96
C LEU A 236 16.70 -32.69 12.89
N CYS A 237 16.69 -33.97 12.54
CA CYS A 237 15.84 -34.55 11.51
C CYS A 237 14.75 -35.37 12.18
N THR A 238 13.60 -34.75 12.33
CA THR A 238 12.40 -35.33 12.94
C THR A 238 11.40 -35.75 11.85
N MET A 239 11.84 -36.30 10.72
CA MET A 239 10.94 -36.85 9.70
C MET A 239 10.88 -38.36 9.82
N ASN A 240 9.67 -38.89 9.97
CA ASN A 240 9.39 -40.32 9.98
C ASN A 240 9.51 -40.90 8.55
N ASP A 241 9.81 -42.19 8.42
CA ASP A 241 10.06 -42.91 7.16
C ASP A 241 8.89 -42.79 6.15
N GLU A 242 7.66 -42.65 6.62
CA GLU A 242 6.48 -42.42 5.79
C GLU A 242 6.50 -41.04 5.10
N ALA A 243 6.99 -40.02 5.80
CA ALA A 243 7.11 -38.67 5.27
C ALA A 243 8.20 -38.61 4.18
N ILE A 244 9.29 -39.34 4.35
CA ILE A 244 10.37 -39.47 3.35
C ILE A 244 9.83 -40.08 2.05
N LYS A 245 9.05 -41.16 2.14
CA LYS A 245 8.44 -41.80 0.96
C LYS A 245 7.44 -40.87 0.25
N GLY A 246 6.65 -40.11 1.02
CA GLY A 246 5.71 -39.12 0.47
C GLY A 246 6.42 -38.01 -0.31
N VAL A 247 7.50 -37.45 0.24
CA VAL A 247 8.28 -36.41 -0.43
C VAL A 247 9.04 -36.96 -1.65
N GLN A 248 9.57 -38.19 -1.58
CA GLN A 248 10.17 -38.87 -2.73
C GLN A 248 9.16 -39.09 -3.86
N GLY A 249 7.93 -39.49 -3.53
CA GLY A 249 6.85 -39.65 -4.50
C GLY A 249 6.52 -38.35 -5.23
N LEU A 250 6.53 -37.22 -4.52
CA LEU A 250 6.30 -35.90 -5.10
C LEU A 250 7.45 -35.41 -5.99
N LEU A 251 8.70 -35.78 -5.71
CA LEU A 251 9.85 -35.42 -6.54
C LEU A 251 9.88 -36.12 -7.90
N VAL A 252 9.26 -37.30 -8.01
CA VAL A 252 9.18 -38.07 -9.27
C VAL A 252 8.22 -37.40 -10.27
N ASP A 253 7.32 -36.52 -9.80
CA ASP A 253 6.39 -35.81 -10.68
C ASP A 253 7.13 -34.82 -11.61
N LYS A 254 6.94 -35.00 -12.92
CA LYS A 254 7.54 -34.15 -13.96
C LYS A 254 6.89 -32.77 -14.03
N ASN A 255 5.66 -32.61 -13.55
CA ASN A 255 4.90 -31.35 -13.60
C ASN A 255 5.11 -30.45 -12.38
N LEU A 256 5.90 -30.88 -11.41
CA LEU A 256 6.09 -30.11 -10.18
C LEU A 256 6.96 -28.84 -10.44
N PRO A 257 6.48 -27.63 -10.09
CA PRO A 257 7.21 -26.38 -10.28
C PRO A 257 8.60 -26.43 -9.64
N PHE A 258 9.58 -25.82 -10.30
CA PHE A 258 10.98 -25.84 -9.87
C PHE A 258 11.15 -25.42 -8.40
N MET A 259 10.46 -24.35 -7.98
CA MET A 259 10.49 -23.89 -6.58
C MET A 259 10.02 -24.95 -5.59
N ILE A 260 9.00 -25.75 -5.93
CA ILE A 260 8.48 -26.79 -5.05
C ILE A 260 9.44 -27.99 -5.05
N LYS A 261 10.03 -28.36 -6.19
CA LYS A 261 11.09 -29.39 -6.23
C LYS A 261 12.29 -29.04 -5.38
N VAL A 262 12.71 -27.77 -5.40
CA VAL A 262 13.82 -27.25 -4.61
C VAL A 262 13.51 -27.38 -3.11
N VAL A 263 12.31 -27.01 -2.68
CA VAL A 263 11.87 -27.13 -1.28
C VAL A 263 11.73 -28.59 -0.83
N LEU A 264 11.14 -29.47 -1.65
CA LEU A 264 11.00 -30.88 -1.32
C LEU A 264 12.36 -31.61 -1.26
N LYS A 265 13.30 -31.23 -2.13
CA LYS A 265 14.67 -31.78 -2.11
C LYS A 265 15.49 -31.27 -0.92
N SER A 266 15.21 -30.07 -0.40
CA SER A 266 15.80 -29.62 0.86
C SER A 266 15.22 -30.33 2.07
N MET A 267 13.94 -30.74 2.03
CA MET A 267 13.30 -31.54 3.09
C MET A 267 13.83 -32.98 3.17
N LEU A 268 14.22 -33.57 2.03
CA LEU A 268 14.77 -34.94 1.95
C LEU A 268 16.27 -35.08 2.26
N LYS A 269 16.97 -33.98 2.55
CA LYS A 269 18.40 -33.97 2.92
C LYS A 269 18.64 -33.63 4.40
N CYS A 270 17.58 -33.76 5.19
CA CYS A 270 17.66 -34.61 6.36
C CYS A 270 17.93 -36.06 5.91
#